data_AF-A0A522XLQ7-F1
#
_entry.id   AF-A0A522XLQ7-F1
#
_cell.length_a   1.000
_cell.length_b   1.000
_cell.length_c   1.000
_cell.angle_alpha   90.00
_cell.angle_beta   90.00
_cell.angle_gamma   90.00
#
_symmetry.space_group_name_H-M   'P 1'
#
loop_
_entity.id
_entity.type
_entity.pdbx_description
1 polymer ?
#
loop_
_entity_poly.entity_id
_entity_poly.type
_entity_poly.pdbx_seq_one_letter_code
_entity_poly.pdbx_strand_id
1 'polypeptide(L)'
;MRFAGKYEGDQFSVRALFGQATAKGSLGKIKQNTWGVGATYQVMANGKLTSQYYRSRDISGSAIGATTSPYLSGEDTGAKFYSVGFEHSLSKRTLLKANYAALCNDAKTGTNTSGHGGYDFGNGYASENSAVTIGDDVRLSGFQFGIRHTF
;
A
#
# COMPACT_ATOMS: atom_id res chain seq x y z
N MET A 1 1.47 4.32 -15.84
CA MET A 1 0.93 5.70 -15.81
C MET A 1 0.49 6.02 -14.39
N ARG A 2 0.53 7.30 -13.98
CA ARG A 2 0.10 7.72 -12.64
C ARG A 2 -0.57 9.09 -12.72
N PHE A 3 -1.69 9.23 -12.04
CA PHE A 3 -2.43 10.47 -11.83
C PHE A 3 -2.53 10.70 -10.33
N ALA A 4 -2.34 11.93 -9.89
CA ALA A 4 -2.47 12.29 -8.49
C ALA A 4 -3.07 13.68 -8.37
N GLY A 5 -3.90 13.87 -7.35
CA GLY A 5 -4.49 15.14 -6.99
C GLY A 5 -4.34 15.36 -5.48
N LYS A 6 -4.16 16.62 -5.10
CA LYS A 6 -4.14 17.04 -3.70
C LYS A 6 -4.97 18.30 -3.55
N TYR A 7 -5.74 18.35 -2.48
CA TYR A 7 -6.41 19.55 -2.01
C TYR A 7 -5.95 19.84 -0.57
N GLU A 8 -5.69 21.10 -0.28
CA GLU A 8 -5.29 21.59 1.04
C GLU A 8 -6.21 22.73 1.43
N GLY A 9 -6.89 22.54 2.56
CA GLY A 9 -7.52 23.63 3.31
C GLY A 9 -6.70 23.94 4.57
N ASP A 10 -7.16 24.91 5.35
CA ASP A 10 -6.39 25.42 6.50
C ASP A 10 -6.11 24.33 7.56
N GLN A 11 -7.11 23.50 7.87
CA GLN A 11 -7.01 22.47 8.91
C GLN A 11 -6.94 21.05 8.35
N PHE A 12 -7.07 20.85 7.04
CA PHE A 12 -7.11 19.52 6.46
C PHE A 12 -6.45 19.43 5.10
N SER A 13 -5.99 18.24 4.74
CA SER A 13 -5.60 17.92 3.37
C SER A 13 -6.25 16.62 2.94
N VAL A 14 -6.56 16.51 1.66
CA VAL A 14 -6.98 15.26 1.02
C VAL A 14 -6.12 15.04 -0.20
N ARG A 15 -5.69 13.80 -0.41
CA ARG A 15 -4.92 13.37 -1.56
C ARG A 15 -5.56 12.14 -2.17
N ALA A 16 -5.55 12.07 -3.48
CA ALA A 16 -5.95 10.89 -4.23
C ALA A 16 -4.84 10.54 -5.23
N LEU A 17 -4.62 9.25 -5.42
CA LEU A 17 -3.65 8.73 -6.37
C LEU A 17 -4.27 7.57 -7.13
N PHE A 18 -4.04 7.53 -8.43
CA PHE A 18 -4.32 6.40 -9.29
C PHE A 18 -3.06 6.07 -10.07
N GLY A 19 -2.70 4.80 -10.12
CA GLY A 19 -1.57 4.28 -10.85
C GLY A 19 -1.95 3.03 -11.61
N GLN A 20 -1.33 2.83 -12.76
CA GLN A 20 -1.37 1.57 -13.49
C GLN A 20 0.06 1.13 -13.78
N ALA A 21 0.41 -0.05 -13.27
CA ALA A 21 1.58 -0.81 -13.66
C ALA A 21 1.24 -1.68 -14.87
N THR A 22 2.21 -1.90 -15.75
CA THR A 22 2.04 -2.73 -16.93
C THR A 22 3.34 -3.47 -17.20
N ALA A 23 3.25 -4.79 -17.29
CA ALA A 23 4.30 -5.65 -17.81
C ALA A 23 3.94 -6.09 -19.23
N LYS A 24 4.92 -6.10 -20.13
CA LYS A 24 4.79 -6.63 -21.50
C LYS A 24 5.88 -7.68 -21.69
N GLY A 25 5.50 -8.84 -22.22
CA GLY A 25 6.44 -9.91 -22.57
C GLY A 25 6.01 -10.61 -23.85
N SER A 26 6.79 -11.63 -24.25
CA SER A 26 6.49 -12.49 -25.41
C SER A 26 5.13 -13.18 -25.32
N LEU A 27 4.64 -13.42 -24.10
CA LEU A 27 3.37 -14.09 -23.80
C LEU A 27 2.17 -13.12 -23.71
N GLY A 28 2.39 -11.81 -23.88
CA GLY A 28 1.33 -10.80 -23.85
C GLY A 28 1.53 -9.71 -22.79
N LYS A 29 0.43 -9.08 -22.38
CA LYS A 29 0.42 -7.91 -21.49
C LYS A 29 -0.31 -8.22 -20.19
N ILE A 30 0.27 -7.82 -19.07
CA ILE A 30 -0.35 -7.83 -17.74
C ILE A 30 -0.39 -6.40 -17.23
N LYS A 31 -1.50 -6.01 -16.60
CA LYS A 31 -1.72 -4.70 -16.00
C LYS A 31 -2.22 -4.86 -14.58
N GLN A 32 -1.84 -3.92 -13.72
CA GLN A 32 -2.43 -3.79 -12.39
C GLN A 32 -2.74 -2.33 -12.11
N ASN A 33 -3.97 -2.07 -11.68
CA ASN A 33 -4.42 -0.74 -11.30
C ASN A 33 -4.40 -0.61 -9.78
N THR A 34 -3.74 0.43 -9.27
CA THR A 34 -3.69 0.75 -7.85
C THR A 34 -4.25 2.15 -7.66
N TRP A 35 -5.15 2.32 -6.71
CA TRP A 35 -5.61 3.64 -6.33
C TRP A 35 -5.57 3.80 -4.82
N GLY A 36 -5.57 5.04 -4.36
CA GLY A 36 -5.63 5.31 -2.94
C GLY A 36 -6.04 6.73 -2.65
N VAL A 37 -6.49 6.92 -1.43
CA VAL A 37 -6.87 8.19 -0.86
C VAL A 37 -6.17 8.36 0.48
N GLY A 38 -5.83 9.58 0.82
CA GLY A 38 -5.31 9.91 2.14
C GLY A 38 -5.82 11.24 2.59
N ALA A 39 -5.91 11.41 3.90
CA ALA A 39 -6.33 12.65 4.51
C ALA A 39 -5.47 12.97 5.71
N THR A 40 -5.31 14.26 5.97
CA THR A 40 -4.77 14.75 7.23
C THR A 40 -5.72 15.76 7.83
N TYR A 41 -5.79 15.82 9.14
CA TYR A 41 -6.59 16.81 9.86
C TYR A 41 -5.82 17.33 11.08
N GLN A 42 -5.73 18.64 11.23
CA GLN A 42 -5.15 19.31 12.39
C GLN A 42 -6.20 19.31 13.50
N VAL A 43 -6.06 18.39 14.45
CA VAL A 43 -7.01 18.22 15.56
C VAL A 43 -6.79 19.28 16.65
N MET A 44 -5.54 19.73 16.80
CA MET A 44 -5.11 20.73 17.78
C MET A 44 -3.87 21.45 17.25
N ALA A 45 -3.47 22.58 17.87
CA ALA A 45 -2.37 23.43 17.40
C ALA A 45 -1.04 22.67 17.18
N ASN A 46 -0.81 21.58 17.90
CA ASN A 46 0.38 20.74 17.81
C ASN A 46 0.06 19.26 17.49
N GLY A 47 -1.15 18.93 17.06
CA GLY A 47 -1.58 17.55 16.86
C GLY A 47 -2.30 17.36 15.54
N LYS A 48 -1.85 16.36 14.78
CA LYS A 48 -2.35 16.07 13.43
C LYS A 48 -2.73 14.60 13.33
N LEU A 49 -3.97 14.34 12.92
CA LEU A 49 -4.43 13.03 12.50
C LEU A 49 -4.05 12.80 11.03
N THR A 50 -3.67 11.58 10.72
CA THR A 50 -3.33 11.11 9.37
C THR A 50 -4.08 9.82 9.11
N SER A 51 -4.59 9.66 7.89
CA SER A 51 -5.16 8.40 7.45
C SER A 51 -4.90 8.20 5.97
N GLN A 52 -4.84 6.94 5.55
CA GLN A 52 -4.72 6.58 4.15
C GLN A 52 -5.29 5.19 3.89
N TYR A 53 -5.83 5.03 2.70
CA TYR A 53 -6.35 3.77 2.18
C TYR A 53 -5.83 3.60 0.75
N TYR A 54 -5.33 2.42 0.44
CA TYR A 54 -4.90 2.03 -0.89
C TYR A 54 -5.51 0.69 -1.27
N ARG A 55 -5.83 0.53 -2.54
CA ARG A 55 -6.29 -0.72 -3.12
C ARG A 55 -5.59 -0.99 -4.44
N SER A 56 -4.90 -2.12 -4.50
CA SER A 56 -4.48 -2.73 -5.75
C SER A 56 -5.60 -3.65 -6.22
N ARG A 57 -6.04 -3.46 -7.47
CA ARG A 57 -6.99 -4.35 -8.14
C ARG A 57 -6.29 -5.62 -8.61
N ASP A 58 -7.11 -6.59 -8.99
CA ASP A 58 -6.63 -7.80 -9.62
C ASP A 58 -5.93 -7.50 -10.95
N ILE A 59 -4.99 -8.36 -11.30
CA ILE A 59 -4.24 -8.23 -12.53
C ILE A 59 -5.11 -8.59 -13.73
N SER A 60 -4.93 -7.87 -14.83
CA SER A 60 -5.72 -8.08 -16.04
C SER A 60 -4.87 -7.88 -17.29
N GLY A 61 -5.27 -8.50 -18.40
CA GLY A 61 -4.59 -8.32 -19.69
C GLY A 61 -4.59 -9.58 -20.53
N SER A 62 -3.96 -9.51 -21.70
CA SER A 62 -4.03 -10.57 -22.72
C SER A 62 -3.26 -11.84 -22.36
N ALA A 63 -2.38 -11.78 -21.36
CA ALA A 63 -1.64 -12.96 -20.87
C ALA A 63 -2.44 -13.76 -19.83
N ILE A 64 -3.47 -13.17 -19.21
CA ILE A 64 -4.32 -13.83 -18.20
C ILE A 64 -5.20 -14.87 -18.88
N GLY A 65 -5.18 -16.11 -18.41
CA GLY A 65 -5.99 -17.20 -18.96
C GLY A 65 -5.63 -17.60 -20.40
N ALA A 66 -4.51 -17.11 -20.94
CA ALA A 66 -4.03 -17.53 -22.26
C ALA A 66 -3.56 -18.99 -22.22
N THR A 67 -3.79 -19.74 -23.30
CA THR A 67 -3.33 -21.15 -23.42
C THR A 67 -1.83 -21.31 -23.17
N THR A 68 -1.04 -20.26 -23.43
CA THR A 68 0.41 -20.20 -23.21
C THR A 68 0.82 -19.87 -21.78
N SER A 69 -0.13 -19.53 -20.90
CA SER A 69 0.10 -19.19 -19.49
C SER A 69 -1.09 -19.63 -18.61
N PRO A 70 -1.40 -20.94 -18.55
CA PRO A 70 -2.61 -21.47 -17.92
C PRO A 70 -2.66 -21.29 -16.39
N TYR A 71 -1.51 -21.02 -15.76
CA TYR A 71 -1.39 -20.86 -14.31
C TYR A 71 -1.55 -19.41 -13.84
N LEU A 72 -1.71 -18.46 -14.78
CA LEU A 72 -1.80 -17.04 -14.45
C LEU A 72 -3.26 -16.64 -14.17
N SER A 73 -3.60 -16.53 -12.89
CA SER A 73 -4.92 -16.08 -12.44
C SER A 73 -5.05 -14.56 -12.56
N GLY A 74 -6.18 -14.08 -13.07
CA GLY A 74 -6.54 -12.66 -13.04
C GLY A 74 -7.50 -12.29 -11.91
N GLU A 75 -7.88 -13.25 -11.09
CA GLU A 75 -8.82 -13.09 -9.99
C GLU A 75 -8.10 -13.20 -8.65
N ASP A 76 -8.60 -12.44 -7.66
CA ASP A 76 -8.12 -12.42 -6.27
C ASP A 76 -6.62 -12.11 -6.11
N THR A 77 -6.04 -11.36 -7.04
CA THR A 77 -4.60 -11.03 -7.02
C THR A 77 -4.34 -9.62 -6.46
N GLY A 78 -5.38 -8.95 -5.99
CA GLY A 78 -5.34 -7.62 -5.42
C GLY A 78 -4.75 -7.55 -4.01
N ALA A 79 -4.78 -6.35 -3.45
CA ALA A 79 -4.48 -6.11 -2.05
C ALA A 79 -5.12 -4.82 -1.56
N LYS A 80 -5.36 -4.73 -0.26
CA LYS A 80 -5.92 -3.57 0.43
C LYS A 80 -4.97 -3.16 1.53
N PHE A 81 -4.68 -1.87 1.63
CA PHE A 81 -3.85 -1.30 2.68
C PHE A 81 -4.58 -0.13 3.31
N TYR A 82 -4.53 -0.01 4.63
CA TYR A 82 -4.98 1.18 5.33
C TYR A 82 -4.07 1.52 6.50
N SER A 83 -3.97 2.80 6.80
CA SER A 83 -3.34 3.24 8.04
C SER A 83 -4.04 4.46 8.62
N VAL A 84 -3.93 4.56 9.94
CA VAL A 84 -4.36 5.71 10.73
C VAL A 84 -3.27 6.04 11.72
N GLY A 85 -2.99 7.31 11.91
CA GLY A 85 -1.95 7.71 12.84
C GLY A 85 -2.11 9.12 13.35
N PHE A 86 -1.47 9.37 14.48
CA PHE A 86 -1.44 10.64 15.15
C PHE A 86 0.00 11.13 15.24
N GLU A 87 0.21 12.39 14.92
CA GLU A 87 1.48 13.08 15.02
C GLU A 87 1.33 14.25 16.01
N HIS A 88 2.26 14.37 16.96
CA HIS A 88 2.25 15.42 17.97
C HIS A 88 3.59 16.15 18.02
N SER A 89 3.57 17.45 17.77
CA SER A 89 4.77 18.30 17.79
C SER A 89 5.05 18.76 19.21
N LEU A 90 6.10 18.22 19.83
CA LEU A 90 6.60 18.67 21.13
C LEU A 90 7.38 19.98 21.01
N SER A 91 8.00 20.21 19.85
CA SER A 91 8.67 21.47 19.50
C SER A 91 8.72 21.63 17.98
N LYS A 92 9.33 22.72 17.49
CA LYS A 92 9.66 22.87 16.05
C LYS A 92 10.61 21.78 15.53
N ARG A 93 11.31 21.10 16.43
CA ARG A 93 12.35 20.10 16.14
C ARG A 93 11.96 18.68 16.53
N THR A 94 11.00 18.50 17.43
CA THR A 94 10.66 17.19 18.00
C THR A 94 9.22 16.82 17.70
N LEU A 95 9.02 15.67 17.07
CA LEU A 95 7.72 15.12 16.69
C LEU A 95 7.56 13.71 17.25
N LEU A 96 6.48 13.47 17.98
CA LEU A 96 6.02 12.14 18.37
C LEU A 96 5.06 11.59 17.31
N LYS A 97 5.17 10.32 16.98
CA LYS A 97 4.34 9.63 16.00
C LYS A 97 3.81 8.31 16.56
N ALA A 98 2.53 8.07 16.38
CA ALA A 98 1.88 6.78 16.58
C ALA A 98 1.09 6.44 15.32
N ASN A 99 1.24 5.23 14.80
CA ASN A 99 0.53 4.78 13.60
C ASN A 99 0.09 3.33 13.75
N TYR A 100 -1.10 3.03 13.29
CA TYR A 100 -1.58 1.68 13.04
C TYR A 100 -1.75 1.49 11.54
N ALA A 101 -1.18 0.41 11.03
CA ALA A 101 -1.31 0.03 9.64
C ALA A 101 -1.77 -1.42 9.52
N ALA A 102 -2.54 -1.69 8.48
CA ALA A 102 -2.98 -3.02 8.12
C ALA A 102 -2.98 -3.20 6.60
N LEU A 103 -2.66 -4.41 6.18
CA LEU A 103 -2.56 -4.82 4.80
C LEU A 103 -3.20 -6.20 4.67
N CYS A 104 -4.07 -6.36 3.69
CA CYS A 104 -4.74 -7.62 3.38
C CYS A 104 -4.45 -7.94 1.91
N ASN A 105 -3.72 -9.02 1.68
CA ASN A 105 -3.62 -9.64 0.37
C ASN A 105 -4.90 -10.44 0.10
N ASP A 106 -5.32 -10.47 -1.16
CA ASP A 106 -6.41 -11.33 -1.61
C ASP A 106 -5.87 -12.77 -1.81
N ALA A 107 -6.75 -13.73 -2.13
CA ALA A 107 -6.44 -15.16 -2.06
C ALA A 107 -5.39 -15.68 -3.06
N LYS A 108 -5.00 -14.88 -4.05
CA LYS A 108 -4.07 -15.24 -5.14
C LYS A 108 -3.05 -14.13 -5.45
N THR A 109 -2.77 -13.24 -4.50
CA THR A 109 -1.84 -12.12 -4.67
C THR A 109 -0.41 -12.55 -5.02
N GLY A 110 0.11 -13.63 -4.44
CA GLY A 110 1.43 -14.22 -4.65
C GLY A 110 1.46 -15.44 -5.57
N THR A 111 0.30 -16.06 -5.87
CA THR A 111 0.18 -17.24 -6.75
C THR A 111 0.90 -17.05 -8.10
N ASN A 112 0.83 -15.84 -8.68
CA ASN A 112 1.39 -15.52 -10.00
C ASN A 112 2.90 -15.22 -10.01
N THR A 113 3.57 -15.35 -8.85
CA THR A 113 4.98 -14.96 -8.65
C THR A 113 5.86 -16.11 -8.15
N SER A 114 5.49 -17.36 -8.45
CA SER A 114 6.24 -18.55 -8.05
C SER A 114 6.47 -18.65 -6.53
N GLY A 115 5.52 -18.16 -5.72
CA GLY A 115 5.58 -18.24 -4.26
C GLY A 115 6.42 -17.13 -3.57
N HIS A 116 6.91 -16.13 -4.30
CA HIS A 116 7.75 -15.04 -3.78
C HIS A 116 7.10 -13.66 -3.86
N GLY A 117 5.77 -13.57 -3.89
CA GLY A 117 5.07 -12.30 -4.03
C GLY A 117 3.91 -12.14 -3.06
N GLY A 118 3.40 -10.91 -3.02
CA GLY A 118 2.50 -10.44 -1.98
C GLY A 118 2.84 -8.99 -1.66
N TYR A 119 1.86 -8.19 -1.27
CA TYR A 119 2.16 -6.85 -0.80
C TYR A 119 2.62 -6.91 0.66
N ASP A 120 3.51 -5.99 1.03
CA ASP A 120 4.01 -5.78 2.39
C ASP A 120 4.03 -4.29 2.74
N PHE A 121 4.55 -3.94 3.92
CA PHE A 121 4.69 -2.53 4.34
C PHE A 121 5.88 -1.80 3.68
N GLY A 122 6.49 -2.36 2.64
CA GLY A 122 7.54 -1.72 1.84
C GLY A 122 8.92 -1.72 2.48
N ASN A 123 9.17 -2.57 3.49
CA ASN A 123 10.45 -2.59 4.18
C ASN A 123 11.46 -3.57 3.54
N GLY A 124 11.05 -4.54 2.71
CA GLY A 124 11.96 -5.58 2.18
C GLY A 124 12.50 -6.55 3.25
N TYR A 125 12.75 -6.06 4.46
CA TYR A 125 13.11 -6.78 5.68
C TYR A 125 12.02 -7.71 6.20
N ALA A 126 10.76 -7.53 5.80
CA ALA A 126 9.67 -8.43 6.17
C ALA A 126 9.84 -9.82 5.53
N SER A 127 10.53 -9.92 4.40
CA SER A 127 10.70 -11.18 3.65
C SER A 127 12.04 -11.87 3.90
N GLU A 128 13.13 -11.12 4.14
CA GLU A 128 14.48 -11.73 4.22
C GLU A 128 14.98 -11.97 5.65
N ASN A 129 14.44 -11.28 6.66
CA ASN A 129 14.87 -11.40 8.07
C ASN A 129 13.72 -11.41 9.08
N SER A 130 12.47 -11.34 8.62
CA SER A 130 11.31 -11.47 9.50
C SER A 130 10.63 -12.81 9.21
N ALA A 131 10.22 -13.55 10.23
CA ALA A 131 9.45 -14.80 10.10
C ALA A 131 8.02 -14.59 9.57
N VAL A 132 7.80 -13.52 8.80
CA VAL A 132 6.49 -13.09 8.30
C VAL A 132 6.37 -13.57 6.86
N THR A 133 5.62 -14.65 6.68
CA THR A 133 5.25 -15.11 5.34
C THR A 133 4.39 -14.05 4.66
N ILE A 134 4.84 -13.57 3.51
CA ILE A 134 4.11 -12.66 2.63
C ILE A 134 3.59 -13.50 1.46
N GLY A 135 2.32 -13.35 1.11
CA GLY A 135 1.70 -14.28 0.16
C GLY A 135 0.19 -14.14 0.04
N ASP A 136 -0.40 -15.18 -0.53
CA ASP A 136 -1.84 -15.37 -0.71
C ASP A 136 -2.58 -15.34 0.62
N ASP A 137 -3.70 -14.59 0.68
CA ASP A 137 -4.58 -14.44 1.86
C ASP A 137 -3.87 -13.98 3.16
N VAL A 138 -2.67 -13.40 3.03
CA VAL A 138 -1.92 -12.88 4.17
C VAL A 138 -2.50 -11.54 4.63
N ARG A 139 -2.73 -11.44 5.94
CA ARG A 139 -3.08 -10.19 6.61
C ARG A 139 -1.96 -9.76 7.54
N LEU A 140 -1.42 -8.58 7.29
CA LEU A 140 -0.40 -7.95 8.11
C LEU A 140 -1.03 -6.78 8.85
N SER A 141 -0.70 -6.60 10.13
CA SER A 141 -1.03 -5.37 10.84
C SER A 141 0.03 -5.07 11.88
N GLY A 142 0.17 -3.80 12.24
CA GLY A 142 1.18 -3.39 13.20
C GLY A 142 0.98 -1.98 13.73
N PHE A 143 1.50 -1.77 14.93
CA PHE A 143 1.64 -0.45 15.52
C PHE A 143 3.08 0.03 15.37
N GLN A 144 3.24 1.30 15.02
CA GLN A 144 4.51 1.99 14.98
C GLN A 144 4.47 3.19 15.92
N PHE A 145 5.43 3.26 16.83
CA PHE A 145 5.66 4.42 17.67
C PHE A 145 7.06 4.96 17.39
N GLY A 146 7.23 6.27 17.36
CA GLY A 146 8.52 6.86 17.07
C GLY A 146 8.62 8.32 17.43
N ILE A 147 9.85 8.76 17.69
CA ILE A 147 10.20 10.16 17.90
C ILE A 147 11.12 10.57 16.75
N ARG A 148 10.82 11.70 16.13
CA ARG A 148 11.70 12.35 15.16
C ARG A 148 12.24 13.64 15.78
N HIS A 149 13.56 13.80 15.75
CA HIS A 149 14.24 15.03 16.14
C HIS A 149 15.05 15.60 14.96
N THR A 150 14.95 16.90 14.72
CA THR A 150 15.64 17.60 13.62
C THR A 150 16.57 18.69 14.21
N PHE A 151 17.87 18.60 13.94
CA PHE A 151 18.90 19.55 14.41
C PHE A 151 19.06 20.76 13.48
#